data_AF-A0A955VVQ5-F1
#
_entry.id   AF-A0A955VVQ5-F1
#
_cell.length_a   1.000
_cell.length_b   1.000
_cell.length_c   1.000
_cell.angle_alpha   90.00
_cell.angle_beta   90.00
_cell.angle_gamma   90.00
#
_symmetry.space_group_name_H-M   'P 1'
#
loop_
_entity.id
_entity.type
_entity.pdbx_description
1 polymer ?
#
loop_
_entity_poly.entity_id
_entity_poly.type
_entity_poly.pdbx_seq_one_letter_code
_entity_poly.pdbx_strand_id
1 'polypeptide(L)' 'MGVVNVTPDSFSDGGRFLTPARAIDHALALLAAGADVIDVGGEST' A
#
# COMPACT_ATOMS: atom_id res chain seq x y z
N MET A 1 11.24 4.34 -3.71
CA MET A 1 10.20 3.38 -4.14
C MET A 1 9.41 2.95 -2.92
N GLY A 2 8.09 3.05 -2.95
CA GLY A 2 7.18 2.62 -1.87
C GLY A 2 6.24 1.52 -2.35
N VAL A 3 5.75 0.68 -1.44
CA VAL A 3 4.88 -0.47 -1.74
C VAL A 3 3.56 -0.32 -1.00
N VAL A 4 2.44 -0.53 -1.69
CA VAL A 4 1.09 -0.54 -1.11
C VAL A 4 0.41 -1.85 -1.43
N ASN A 5 0.22 -2.71 -0.43
CA ASN A 5 -0.48 -3.97 -0.59
C ASN A 5 -1.98 -3.77 -0.27
N VAL A 6 -2.84 -4.02 -1.26
CA VAL A 6 -4.29 -3.87 -1.18
C VAL A 6 -4.95 -5.24 -1.21
N THR A 7 -4.51 -6.11 -0.30
CA THR A 7 -4.98 -7.51 -0.27
C THR A 7 -5.17 -8.02 1.17
N PRO A 8 -6.23 -8.82 1.44
CA PRO A 8 -6.54 -9.32 2.78
C PRO A 8 -5.63 -10.46 3.24
N ASP A 9 -4.87 -11.07 2.32
CA ASP A 9 -3.88 -12.10 2.61
C ASP A 9 -2.48 -11.53 2.96
N SER A 10 -2.33 -10.20 2.98
CA SER A 10 -1.04 -9.57 3.30
C SER A 10 -0.62 -9.84 4.75
N PHE A 11 0.40 -10.68 4.90
CA PHE A 11 1.00 -11.06 6.19
C PHE A 11 1.63 -9.87 6.93
N SER A 12 1.99 -8.80 6.21
CA SER A 12 2.73 -7.65 6.75
C SER A 12 1.82 -6.52 7.25
N ASP A 13 0.68 -6.28 6.58
CA ASP A 13 -0.14 -5.10 6.82
C ASP A 13 -1.43 -5.39 7.61
N GLY A 14 -1.78 -6.67 7.79
CA GLY A 14 -2.93 -7.11 8.59
C GLY A 14 -4.28 -6.60 8.07
N GLY A 15 -4.39 -6.34 6.76
CA GLY A 15 -5.59 -5.78 6.14
C GLY A 15 -5.83 -4.28 6.37
N ARG A 16 -4.83 -3.51 6.83
CA ARG A 16 -4.98 -2.08 7.14
C ARG A 16 -5.31 -1.18 5.93
N PHE A 17 -5.10 -1.67 4.70
CA PHE A 17 -5.32 -0.89 3.46
C PHE A 17 -6.40 -1.48 2.54
N LEU A 18 -7.32 -2.29 3.06
CA LEU A 18 -8.35 -2.97 2.25
C LEU A 18 -9.40 -2.07 1.60
N THR A 19 -9.45 -0.80 1.99
CA THR A 19 -10.31 0.18 1.33
C THR A 19 -9.48 1.05 0.39
N PRO A 20 -9.99 1.42 -0.79
CA PRO A 20 -9.28 2.28 -1.72
C PRO A 20 -8.78 3.58 -1.06
N ALA A 21 -9.59 4.18 -0.17
CA ALA A 21 -9.21 5.38 0.56
C ALA A 21 -7.95 5.19 1.42
N ARG A 22 -7.85 4.07 2.16
CA ARG A 22 -6.69 3.77 3.00
C ARG A 22 -5.43 3.49 2.18
N ALA A 23 -5.57 2.79 1.06
CA ALA A 23 -4.47 2.57 0.13
C ALA A 23 -3.94 3.88 -0.46
N ILE A 24 -4.83 4.80 -0.82
CA ILE A 24 -4.48 6.14 -1.32
C ILE A 24 -3.77 6.96 -0.25
N ASP A 25 -4.30 7.02 0.98
CA ASP A 25 -3.66 7.74 2.09
C ASP A 25 -2.24 7.22 2.35
N HIS A 26 -2.03 5.91 2.27
CA HIS A 26 -0.72 5.31 2.44
C HIS A 26 0.24 5.65 1.29
N ALA A 27 -0.23 5.58 0.04
CA ALA A 27 0.56 5.99 -1.12
C ALA A 27 1.00 7.46 -1.02
N LEU A 28 0.11 8.35 -0.58
CA LEU A 28 0.42 9.76 -0.36
C LEU A 28 1.47 9.96 0.74
N ALA A 29 1.39 9.19 1.84
CA ALA A 29 2.40 9.22 2.88
C ALA A 29 3.78 8.76 2.37
N LEU A 30 3.81 7.73 1.51
CA LEU A 30 5.05 7.25 0.89
C LEU A 30 5.65 8.27 -0.07
N LEU A 31 4.82 8.95 -0.87
CA LEU A 31 5.24 10.08 -1.72
C LEU A 31 5.85 11.20 -0.86
N ALA A 32 5.17 11.59 0.23
CA ALA A 32 5.67 12.62 1.15
C ALA A 32 6.98 12.22 1.84
N ALA A 33 7.22 10.92 2.04
CA ALA A 33 8.46 10.37 2.56
C ALA A 33 9.59 10.29 1.50
N GLY A 34 9.33 10.71 0.25
CA GLY A 34 10.31 10.76 -0.82
C GLY A 34 10.32 9.54 -1.74
N ALA A 35 9.24 8.77 -1.80
CA ALA A 35 9.13 7.72 -2.81
C ALA A 35 8.86 8.34 -4.20
N ASP A 36 9.74 8.09 -5.17
CA ASP A 36 9.53 8.54 -6.56
C ASP A 36 8.54 7.67 -7.35
N VAL A 37 8.36 6.42 -6.91
CA VAL A 37 7.50 5.41 -7.54
C VAL A 37 6.78 4.63 -6.45
N ILE A 38 5.50 4.33 -6.70
CA ILE A 38 4.66 3.49 -5.85
C ILE A 38 4.31 2.22 -6.63
N ASP A 39 4.59 1.07 -6.01
CA ASP A 39 4.19 -0.26 -6.49
C ASP A 39 2.97 -0.73 -5.71
N VAL A 40 1.93 -1.19 -6.42
CA VAL A 40 0.62 -1.54 -5.83
C VAL A 40 0.33 -3.00 -6.11
N GLY A 41 0.29 -3.82 -5.06
CA GLY A 41 0.01 -5.26 -5.14
C GLY A 41 -1.40 -5.62 -4.66
N GLY A 42 -2.17 -6.33 -5.48
CA GLY A 42 -3.54 -6.78 -5.15
C GLY A 42 -3.66 -8.25 -4.75
N GLU A 43 -2.55 -8.99 -4.77
CA GLU A 43 -2.46 -10.42 -4.43
C GLU A 43 -1.15 -10.63 -3.64
N SER A 44 -1.17 -11.42 -2.56
CA SER A 44 0.08 -11.83 -1.90
C SER A 44 0.52 -13.18 -2.43
N THR A 45 1.76 -13.26 -2.92
CA THR A 45 2.40 -14.52 -3.36
C THR A 45 3.38 -15.02 -2.32
#